data_AF-K5WKK6-F1
#
_entry.id   AF-K5WKK6-F1
#
_cell.length_a   1.000
_cell.length_b   1.000
_cell.length_c   1.000
_cell.angle_alpha   90.00
_cell.angle_beta   90.00
_cell.angle_gamma   90.00
#
_symmetry.space_group_name_H-M   'P 1'
#
loop_
_entity.id
_entity.type
_entity.pdbx_description
1 polymer ?
#
loop_
_entity_poly.entity_id
_entity_poly.type
_entity_poly.pdbx_seq_one_letter_code
_entity_poly.pdbx_strand_id
1 'polypeptide(L)'
;MLSSTLRSAARRVGSARRHVSTKVIPKAPKPSSTDIPSHTTLPPAKMRALISLYHQAENFITPENLSAQIDEVFVYRPQRSAMSAERETLLKDLRSELLERRTLPKMGEGKSVYSSVRQQQQQSERESWSRAKSTRETRVMHALYGTEDAGKPGLEILEEEEERIQAHIRRDREQRQQQPR
;
A
#
# COMPACT_ATOMS: atom_id res chain seq x y z
N MET A 1 28.24 54.35 -15.74
CA MET A 1 27.72 54.77 -14.43
C MET A 1 27.21 53.53 -13.73
N LEU A 2 27.95 53.05 -12.73
CA LEU A 2 27.64 51.84 -11.95
C LEU A 2 26.74 52.24 -10.77
N SER A 3 25.62 51.55 -10.57
CA SER A 3 24.85 51.64 -9.33
C SER A 3 24.33 50.27 -8.93
N SER A 4 25.12 49.62 -8.09
CA SER A 4 24.78 48.45 -7.30
C SER A 4 23.74 48.81 -6.24
N THR A 5 22.66 48.04 -6.11
CA THR A 5 21.89 48.00 -4.87
C THR A 5 21.72 46.54 -4.42
N LEU A 6 22.50 46.18 -3.41
CA LEU A 6 22.33 44.96 -2.63
C LEU A 6 21.16 45.20 -1.67
N ARG A 7 20.05 44.47 -1.83
CA ARG A 7 19.01 44.41 -0.79
C ARG A 7 19.26 43.21 0.12
N SER A 8 19.58 43.56 1.36
CA SER A 8 19.83 42.69 2.49
C SER A 8 18.54 42.04 3.02
N ALA A 9 18.78 40.98 3.78
CA ALA A 9 17.92 39.96 4.34
C ALA A 9 16.66 40.39 5.11
N ALA A 10 15.66 39.49 5.10
CA ALA A 10 14.83 39.22 6.27
C ALA A 10 14.47 37.72 6.30
N ARG A 11 15.21 36.94 7.11
CA ARG A 11 14.85 35.56 7.45
C ARG A 11 13.76 35.62 8.52
N ARG A 12 12.51 35.29 8.18
CA ARG A 12 11.49 34.99 9.19
C ARG A 12 11.73 33.58 9.71
N VAL A 13 12.36 33.48 10.88
CA VAL A 13 12.43 32.24 11.65
C VAL A 13 11.04 32.02 12.26
N GLY A 14 10.28 31.08 11.69
CA GLY A 14 9.05 30.59 12.31
C GLY A 14 9.39 29.85 13.60
N SER A 15 9.00 30.42 14.73
CA SER A 15 9.11 29.78 16.05
C SER A 15 8.22 28.53 16.09
N ALA A 16 8.84 27.36 16.08
CA ALA A 16 8.15 26.09 16.31
C ALA A 16 7.68 26.04 17.77
N ARG A 17 6.40 26.28 18.01
CA ARG A 17 5.73 25.97 19.28
C ARG A 17 5.76 24.46 19.50
N ARG A 18 6.66 24.00 20.37
CA ARG A 18 6.62 22.63 20.92
C ARG A 18 5.47 22.55 21.91
N HIS A 19 4.42 21.82 21.58
CA HIS A 19 3.46 21.35 22.58
C HIS A 19 4.09 20.17 23.32
N VAL A 20 4.59 20.42 24.54
CA VAL A 20 4.95 19.36 25.50
C VAL A 20 3.71 19.10 26.33
N SER A 21 2.92 18.10 25.95
CA SER A 21 1.81 17.59 26.76
C SER A 21 2.28 16.29 27.42
N THR A 22 2.77 16.40 28.64
CA THR A 22 3.01 15.26 29.53
C THR A 22 1.67 14.75 30.05
N LYS A 23 0.98 13.92 29.25
CA LYS A 23 -0.02 12.98 29.79
C LYS A 23 0.74 11.75 30.28
N VAL A 24 0.91 11.68 31.59
CA VAL A 24 1.29 10.45 32.29
C VAL A 24 0.15 9.46 32.08
N ILE A 25 0.35 8.50 31.20
CA ILE A 25 -0.54 7.35 31.04
C ILE A 25 -0.20 6.39 32.19
N PRO A 26 -1.16 6.00 33.04
CA PRO A 26 -0.90 4.99 34.06
C PRO A 26 -0.51 3.68 33.37
N LYS A 27 0.63 3.15 33.80
CA LYS A 27 1.23 1.89 33.38
C LYS A 27 0.21 0.76 33.57
N ALA A 28 -0.37 0.28 32.47
CA ALA A 28 -1.18 -0.93 32.48
C ALA A 28 -0.34 -2.12 32.98
N PRO A 29 -0.90 -3.02 33.81
CA PRO A 29 -0.19 -4.19 34.28
C PRO A 29 0.21 -5.08 33.11
N LYS A 30 1.47 -5.56 33.15
CA LYS A 30 2.00 -6.56 32.21
C LYS A 30 1.11 -7.81 32.26
N PRO A 31 0.64 -8.36 31.12
CA PRO A 31 0.08 -9.70 31.13
C PRO A 31 1.23 -10.68 31.39
N SER A 32 1.22 -11.29 32.58
CA SER A 32 1.99 -12.49 32.87
C SER A 32 1.58 -13.58 31.89
N SER A 33 2.57 -14.31 31.38
CA SER A 33 2.36 -15.49 30.54
C SER A 33 1.55 -16.56 31.27
N THR A 34 0.99 -17.48 30.48
CA THR A 34 0.23 -18.67 30.85
C THR A 34 -1.16 -18.39 31.41
N ASP A 35 -2.06 -17.99 30.51
CA ASP A 35 -3.42 -18.52 30.42
C ASP A 35 -3.95 -18.10 29.05
N ILE A 36 -3.90 -19.02 28.08
CA ILE A 36 -4.56 -18.83 26.78
C ILE A 36 -5.98 -19.38 26.97
N PRO A 37 -7.00 -18.54 27.17
CA PRO A 37 -8.37 -19.02 27.17
C PRO A 37 -8.67 -19.53 25.75
N SER A 38 -8.76 -20.85 25.60
CA SER A 38 -8.86 -21.56 24.32
C SER A 38 -10.19 -21.36 23.58
N HIS A 39 -11.07 -20.46 24.03
CA HIS A 39 -12.38 -20.21 23.39
C HIS A 39 -12.85 -18.74 23.48
N THR A 40 -11.95 -17.76 23.57
CA THR A 40 -12.36 -16.37 23.31
C THR A 40 -12.24 -16.10 21.83
N THR A 41 -13.37 -16.11 21.12
CA THR A 41 -13.45 -15.64 19.74
C THR A 41 -12.72 -14.30 19.63
N LEU A 42 -11.70 -14.25 18.78
CA LEU A 42 -10.92 -13.04 18.60
C LEU A 42 -11.86 -11.95 18.07
N PRO A 43 -11.76 -10.70 18.56
CA PRO A 43 -12.52 -9.60 18.01
C PRO A 43 -12.32 -9.52 16.48
N PRO A 44 -13.38 -9.23 15.69
CA PRO A 44 -13.29 -9.24 14.21
C PRO A 44 -12.15 -8.38 13.66
N ALA A 45 -11.89 -7.23 14.31
CA ALA A 45 -10.77 -6.37 13.94
C ALA A 45 -9.39 -7.05 14.05
N LYS A 46 -9.19 -7.90 15.08
CA LYS A 46 -7.96 -8.67 15.24
C LYS A 46 -7.87 -9.81 14.23
N MET A 47 -8.98 -10.45 13.91
CA MET A 47 -9.04 -11.49 12.87
C MET A 47 -8.66 -10.94 11.50
N ARG A 48 -9.22 -9.78 11.12
CA ARG A 48 -8.83 -9.08 9.88
C ARG A 48 -7.35 -8.73 9.86
N ALA A 49 -6.81 -8.23 10.98
CA ALA A 49 -5.38 -7.93 11.07
C ALA A 49 -4.50 -9.18 10.90
N LEU A 50 -4.92 -10.33 11.45
CA LEU A 50 -4.22 -11.60 11.28
C LEU A 50 -4.27 -12.11 9.84
N ILE A 51 -5.42 -11.99 9.17
CA ILE A 51 -5.57 -12.35 7.75
C ILE A 51 -4.68 -11.46 6.88
N SER A 52 -4.67 -10.15 7.13
CA SER A 52 -3.78 -9.22 6.45
C SER A 52 -2.31 -9.58 6.66
N LEU A 53 -1.94 -9.98 7.89
CA LEU A 53 -0.59 -10.44 8.21
C LEU A 53 -0.25 -11.74 7.49
N TYR A 54 -1.18 -12.69 7.41
CA TYR A 54 -1.03 -13.93 6.65
C TYR A 54 -0.79 -13.63 5.16
N HIS A 55 -1.56 -12.71 4.59
CA HIS A 55 -1.39 -12.28 3.19
C HIS A 55 -0.07 -11.56 2.94
N GLN A 56 0.55 -10.97 3.96
CA GLN A 56 1.88 -10.35 3.89
C GLN A 56 3.03 -11.33 4.17
N ALA A 57 2.74 -12.49 4.76
CA ALA A 57 3.76 -13.44 5.24
C ALA A 57 4.64 -13.99 4.11
N GLU A 58 4.13 -14.05 2.88
CA GLU A 58 4.91 -14.42 1.68
C GLU A 58 6.14 -13.52 1.47
N ASN A 59 6.06 -12.26 1.91
CA ASN A 59 7.13 -11.28 1.77
C ASN A 59 7.96 -11.11 3.05
N PHE A 60 7.76 -11.95 4.06
CA PHE A 60 8.52 -11.83 5.30
C PHE A 60 9.95 -12.28 5.11
N ILE A 61 10.87 -11.52 5.71
CA ILE A 61 12.30 -11.84 5.67
C ILE A 61 12.55 -12.97 6.67
N THR A 62 12.90 -14.14 6.15
CA THR A 62 13.35 -15.32 6.88
C THR A 62 14.87 -15.45 6.73
N PRO A 63 15.56 -16.16 7.64
CA PRO A 63 17.01 -16.35 7.50
C PRO A 63 17.41 -17.02 6.18
N GLU A 64 16.52 -17.83 5.59
CA GLU A 64 16.74 -18.51 4.31
C GLU A 64 16.63 -17.57 3.10
N ASN A 65 15.76 -16.56 3.14
CA ASN A 65 15.54 -15.62 2.04
C ASN A 65 16.28 -14.28 2.21
N LEU A 66 16.94 -14.06 3.35
CA LEU A 66 17.57 -12.80 3.71
C LEU A 66 18.68 -12.38 2.73
N SER A 67 19.53 -13.30 2.29
CA SER A 67 20.60 -13.00 1.34
C SER A 67 20.03 -12.54 0.00
N ALA A 68 19.04 -13.25 -0.52
CA ALA A 68 18.36 -12.92 -1.76
C ALA A 68 17.63 -11.57 -1.68
N GLN A 69 16.98 -11.26 -0.55
CA GLN A 69 16.33 -9.96 -0.29
C GLN A 69 17.33 -8.81 -0.23
N ILE A 70 18.51 -9.01 0.38
CA ILE A 70 19.59 -8.01 0.37
C ILE A 70 20.03 -7.75 -1.07
N ASP A 71 20.31 -8.78 -1.84
CA ASP A 71 20.73 -8.62 -3.23
C ASP A 71 19.65 -7.93 -4.07
N GLU A 72 18.37 -8.31 -3.90
CA GLU A 72 17.24 -7.63 -4.55
C GLU A 72 17.23 -6.12 -4.27
N VAL A 73 17.33 -5.74 -3.00
CA VAL A 73 17.23 -4.34 -2.58
C VAL A 73 18.44 -3.52 -3.00
N PHE A 74 19.66 -4.07 -2.90
CA PHE A 74 20.89 -3.32 -3.13
C PHE A 74 21.43 -3.43 -4.56
N VAL A 75 21.21 -4.55 -5.26
CA VAL A 75 21.72 -4.79 -6.61
C VAL A 75 20.65 -4.50 -7.66
N TYR A 76 19.42 -5.01 -7.47
CA TYR A 76 18.38 -5.01 -8.50
C TYR A 76 17.34 -3.90 -8.37
N ARG A 77 17.29 -3.23 -7.20
CA ARG A 77 16.45 -2.06 -6.96
C ARG A 77 17.28 -0.78 -6.89
N PRO A 78 18.15 -0.46 -7.87
CA PRO A 78 18.75 0.85 -7.92
C PRO A 78 17.59 1.84 -7.98
N GLN A 79 17.55 2.76 -7.02
CA GLN A 79 16.60 3.86 -7.03
C GLN A 79 16.52 4.39 -8.46
N ARG A 80 15.32 4.36 -9.05
CA ARG A 80 15.01 5.07 -10.31
C ARG A 80 15.28 6.57 -10.24
N SER A 81 15.80 7.05 -9.11
CA SER A 81 16.21 8.40 -8.83
C SER A 81 17.71 8.66 -9.02
N ALA A 82 18.57 7.64 -9.16
CA ALA A 82 20.02 7.85 -9.31
C ALA A 82 20.50 7.81 -10.78
N MET A 83 19.70 7.25 -11.70
CA MET A 83 20.00 7.22 -13.14
C MET A 83 19.31 8.33 -13.94
N SER A 84 18.57 9.23 -13.27
CA SER A 84 17.94 10.40 -13.92
C SER A 84 18.92 11.53 -14.24
N ALA A 85 20.20 11.38 -13.89
CA ALA A 85 21.20 12.41 -14.14
C ALA A 85 21.71 12.44 -15.59
N GLU A 86 21.55 11.37 -16.40
CA GLU A 86 22.18 11.30 -17.72
C GLU A 86 21.36 10.55 -18.78
N ARG A 87 20.03 10.59 -18.72
CA ARG A 87 19.25 10.28 -19.93
C ARG A 87 19.19 11.56 -20.76
N GLU A 88 20.15 11.73 -21.66
CA GLU A 88 20.10 12.79 -22.68
C GLU A 88 18.74 12.71 -23.37
N THR A 89 17.87 13.67 -23.07
CA THR A 89 16.54 13.73 -23.67
C THR A 89 16.72 14.14 -25.13
N LEU A 90 16.25 13.30 -26.05
CA LEU A 90 16.34 13.61 -27.47
C LEU A 90 15.57 14.91 -27.73
N LEU A 91 16.12 15.77 -28.58
CA LEU A 91 15.54 17.08 -28.89
C LEU A 91 14.10 16.99 -29.43
N LYS A 92 13.74 15.87 -30.06
CA LYS A 92 12.38 15.55 -30.48
C LYS A 92 11.41 15.41 -29.30
N ASP A 93 11.83 14.78 -28.22
CA ASP A 93 11.02 14.52 -27.03
C ASP A 93 10.82 15.79 -26.20
N LEU A 94 11.83 16.66 -26.17
CA LEU A 94 11.73 18.01 -25.59
C LEU A 94 10.72 18.86 -26.36
N ARG A 95 10.70 18.77 -27.69
CA ARG A 95 9.76 19.52 -28.54
C ARG A 95 8.32 19.03 -28.36
N SER A 96 8.10 17.72 -28.29
CA SER A 96 6.76 17.17 -28.05
C SER A 96 6.25 17.58 -26.65
N GLU A 97 7.09 17.49 -25.63
CA GLU A 97 6.75 17.92 -24.27
C GLU A 97 6.45 19.43 -24.19
N LEU A 98 7.18 20.26 -24.95
CA LEU A 98 6.91 21.69 -25.02
C LEU A 98 5.53 21.97 -25.65
N LEU A 99 5.23 21.31 -26.77
CA LEU A 99 3.93 21.45 -27.44
C LEU A 99 2.78 21.02 -26.53
N GLU A 100 2.95 19.91 -25.82
CA GLU A 100 1.97 19.40 -24.87
C GLU A 100 1.78 20.34 -23.67
N ARG A 101 2.86 20.92 -23.13
CA ARG A 101 2.75 21.95 -22.07
C ARG A 101 2.04 23.21 -22.55
N ARG A 102 2.09 23.53 -23.84
CA ARG A 102 1.40 24.69 -24.42
C ARG A 102 -0.10 24.47 -24.59
N THR A 103 -0.55 23.22 -24.78
CA THR A 103 -1.98 22.90 -24.87
C THR A 103 -2.66 22.83 -23.51
N LEU A 104 -1.89 22.67 -22.43
CA LEU A 104 -2.43 22.66 -21.07
C LEU A 104 -2.92 24.05 -20.62
N PRO A 105 -4.07 24.13 -19.91
CA PRO A 105 -4.60 25.38 -19.39
C PRO A 105 -3.62 26.03 -18.40
N LYS A 106 -3.37 27.34 -18.58
CA LYS A 106 -2.38 28.10 -17.79
C LYS A 106 -2.78 28.29 -16.32
N MET A 107 -4.06 28.16 -16.00
CA MET A 107 -4.62 28.28 -14.66
C MET A 107 -5.19 26.91 -14.24
N GLY A 108 -4.53 26.25 -13.29
CA GLY A 108 -4.94 24.94 -12.76
C GLY A 108 -3.75 24.08 -12.35
N GLU A 109 -3.94 23.17 -11.38
CA GLU A 109 -2.93 22.25 -10.86
C GLU A 109 -2.48 21.15 -11.85
N GLY A 110 -2.86 21.25 -13.13
CA GLY A 110 -2.58 20.24 -14.16
C GLY A 110 -1.08 19.97 -14.41
N LYS A 111 -0.19 20.91 -14.05
CA LYS A 111 1.27 20.73 -14.19
C LYS A 111 1.86 19.71 -13.20
N SER A 112 1.27 19.56 -12.02
CA SER A 112 1.76 18.62 -10.98
C SER A 112 1.38 17.18 -11.34
N VAL A 113 0.11 16.99 -11.74
CA VAL A 113 -0.48 15.67 -12.03
C VAL A 113 0.14 15.01 -13.27
N TYR A 114 0.57 15.78 -14.27
CA TYR A 114 1.13 15.20 -15.49
C TYR A 114 2.52 14.56 -15.30
N SER A 115 3.32 15.10 -14.37
CA SER A 115 4.66 14.59 -14.09
C SER A 115 4.64 13.22 -13.39
N SER A 116 3.65 12.98 -12.53
CA SER A 116 3.46 11.70 -11.86
C SER A 116 2.88 10.63 -12.80
N VAL A 117 1.98 11.00 -13.71
CA VAL A 117 1.40 10.10 -14.71
C VAL A 117 2.45 9.61 -15.71
N ARG A 118 3.34 10.49 -16.19
CA ARG A 118 4.38 10.11 -17.16
C ARG A 118 5.46 9.22 -16.55
N GLN A 119 5.80 9.40 -15.27
CA GLN A 119 6.71 8.50 -14.55
C GLN A 119 6.10 7.10 -14.32
N GLN A 120 4.78 6.99 -14.25
CA GLN A 120 4.08 5.70 -14.16
C GLN A 120 3.90 5.01 -15.52
N GLN A 121 3.79 5.77 -16.63
CA GLN A 121 3.54 5.20 -17.96
C GLN A 121 4.75 4.50 -18.59
N GLN A 122 6.00 4.94 -18.32
CA GLN A 122 7.19 4.37 -18.96
C GLN A 122 7.58 2.95 -18.48
N GLN A 123 6.74 2.29 -17.69
CA GLN A 123 7.09 1.07 -16.99
C GLN A 123 6.14 -0.11 -17.16
N SER A 124 5.00 0.04 -17.83
CA SER A 124 4.00 -1.03 -17.83
C SER A 124 2.95 -0.94 -18.95
N GLU A 125 3.33 -0.58 -20.18
CA GLU A 125 2.35 -0.39 -21.27
C GLU A 125 1.57 -1.64 -21.72
N ARG A 126 1.74 -2.82 -21.08
CA ARG A 126 0.84 -3.97 -21.31
C ARG A 126 0.10 -4.50 -20.07
N GLU A 127 0.39 -3.99 -18.87
CA GLU A 127 -0.27 -4.42 -17.63
C GLU A 127 -0.77 -3.28 -16.74
N SER A 128 -0.56 -2.00 -17.11
CA SER A 128 -0.85 -0.87 -16.20
C SER A 128 -2.32 -0.59 -15.94
N TRP A 129 -3.23 -0.99 -16.85
CA TRP A 129 -4.67 -0.75 -16.66
C TRP A 129 -5.23 -1.44 -15.42
N SER A 130 -4.65 -2.56 -14.98
CA SER A 130 -5.08 -3.25 -13.75
C SER A 130 -4.35 -2.78 -12.49
N ARG A 131 -3.20 -2.10 -12.62
CA ARG A 131 -2.34 -1.71 -11.48
C ARG A 131 -2.60 -0.32 -10.93
N ALA A 132 -3.17 0.59 -11.72
CA ALA A 132 -3.49 1.95 -11.28
C ALA A 132 -4.98 2.12 -10.92
N LYS A 133 -5.59 1.14 -10.23
CA LYS A 133 -6.97 1.29 -9.75
C LYS A 133 -7.06 2.48 -8.81
N SER A 134 -8.03 3.35 -9.04
CA SER A 134 -8.25 4.47 -8.13
C SER A 134 -8.63 3.92 -6.74
N THR A 135 -8.31 4.64 -5.65
CA THR A 135 -8.70 4.24 -4.28
C THR A 135 -10.21 3.96 -4.17
N ARG A 136 -11.02 4.65 -4.99
CA ARG A 136 -12.44 4.41 -5.11
C ARG A 136 -12.75 3.03 -5.68
N GLU A 137 -12.10 2.65 -6.79
CA GLU A 137 -12.26 1.32 -7.39
C GLU A 137 -11.84 0.21 -6.45
N THR A 138 -10.73 0.37 -5.73
CA THR A 138 -10.30 -0.60 -4.71
C THR A 138 -11.37 -0.79 -3.64
N ARG A 139 -11.94 0.29 -3.11
CA ARG A 139 -13.04 0.19 -2.13
C ARG A 139 -14.29 -0.48 -2.68
N VAL A 140 -14.64 -0.20 -3.94
CA VAL A 140 -15.79 -0.85 -4.61
C VAL A 140 -15.51 -2.34 -4.77
N MET A 141 -14.30 -2.73 -5.18
CA MET A 141 -13.88 -4.12 -5.29
C MET A 141 -13.96 -4.86 -3.95
N HIS A 142 -13.46 -4.23 -2.88
CA HIS A 142 -13.52 -4.81 -1.54
C HIS A 142 -14.98 -4.99 -1.09
N ALA A 143 -15.84 -4.01 -1.33
CA ALA A 143 -17.24 -4.08 -0.94
C ALA A 143 -18.06 -5.10 -1.76
N LEU A 144 -17.78 -5.22 -3.06
CA LEU A 144 -18.54 -6.10 -3.95
C LEU A 144 -18.12 -7.57 -3.82
N TYR A 145 -16.83 -7.81 -3.61
CA TYR A 145 -16.26 -9.15 -3.62
C TYR A 145 -15.75 -9.63 -2.26
N GLY A 146 -15.76 -8.79 -1.22
CA GLY A 146 -15.18 -9.14 0.09
C GLY A 146 -13.66 -9.34 0.06
N THR A 147 -12.98 -8.81 -0.97
CA THR A 147 -11.53 -9.01 -1.17
C THR A 147 -10.72 -7.91 -0.49
N GLU A 148 -9.49 -8.22 -0.10
CA GLU A 148 -8.45 -7.30 0.34
C GLU A 148 -7.47 -6.95 -0.80
N ASP A 149 -6.40 -6.23 -0.47
CA ASP A 149 -5.39 -5.79 -1.43
C ASP A 149 -4.88 -6.96 -2.29
N ALA A 150 -4.68 -6.68 -3.58
CA ALA A 150 -4.32 -7.67 -4.60
C ALA A 150 -5.37 -8.78 -4.84
N GLY A 151 -6.63 -8.59 -4.41
CA GLY A 151 -7.72 -9.53 -4.67
C GLY A 151 -7.69 -10.77 -3.77
N LYS A 152 -6.94 -10.72 -2.67
CA LYS A 152 -6.88 -11.80 -1.69
C LYS A 152 -8.20 -11.84 -0.89
N PRO A 153 -8.70 -13.01 -0.46
CA PRO A 153 -9.97 -13.08 0.26
C PRO A 153 -9.89 -12.42 1.64
N GLY A 154 -10.91 -11.63 1.98
CA GLY A 154 -11.09 -11.02 3.30
C GLY A 154 -11.79 -11.95 4.30
N LEU A 155 -11.95 -11.47 5.54
CA LEU A 155 -12.57 -12.24 6.63
C LEU A 155 -13.98 -12.71 6.29
N GLU A 156 -14.78 -11.85 5.66
CA GLU A 156 -16.19 -12.12 5.37
C GLU A 156 -16.37 -13.32 4.43
N ILE A 157 -15.49 -13.44 3.42
CA ILE A 157 -15.50 -14.58 2.49
C ILE A 157 -15.12 -15.86 3.23
N LEU A 158 -14.14 -15.79 4.13
CA LEU A 158 -13.68 -16.96 4.89
C LEU A 158 -14.76 -17.47 5.84
N GLU A 159 -15.50 -16.58 6.48
CA GLU A 159 -16.64 -16.94 7.33
C GLU A 159 -17.77 -17.59 6.50
N GLU A 160 -18.13 -17.02 5.34
CA GLU A 160 -19.14 -17.61 4.45
C GLU A 160 -18.75 -19.01 3.96
N GLU A 161 -17.49 -19.19 3.58
CA GLU A 161 -17.01 -20.48 3.07
C GLU A 161 -16.86 -21.51 4.20
N GLU A 162 -16.49 -21.08 5.41
CA GLU A 162 -16.53 -21.95 6.60
C GLU A 162 -17.95 -22.49 6.83
N GLU A 163 -18.97 -21.62 6.82
CA GLU A 163 -20.37 -22.02 6.99
C GLU A 163 -20.82 -22.99 5.89
N ARG A 164 -20.47 -22.71 4.63
CA ARG A 164 -20.76 -23.60 3.50
C ARG A 164 -20.12 -24.98 3.71
N ILE A 165 -18.84 -25.04 4.06
CA ILE A 165 -18.11 -26.29 4.27
C ILE A 165 -18.72 -27.08 5.43
N GLN A 166 -19.03 -26.42 6.55
CA GLN A 166 -19.67 -27.07 7.69
C GLN A 166 -21.05 -27.65 7.33
N ALA A 167 -21.85 -26.92 6.53
CA ALA A 167 -23.13 -27.41 6.04
C ALA A 167 -22.96 -28.64 5.13
N HIS A 168 -21.95 -28.66 4.25
CA HIS A 168 -21.64 -29.83 3.43
C HIS A 168 -21.22 -31.04 4.27
N ILE A 169 -20.31 -30.85 5.23
CA ILE A 169 -19.86 -31.92 6.13
C ILE A 169 -21.05 -32.51 6.91
N ARG A 170 -21.98 -31.67 7.35
CA ARG A 170 -23.16 -32.11 8.08
C ARG A 170 -24.08 -32.97 7.20
N ARG A 171 -24.38 -32.52 5.96
CA ARG A 171 -25.19 -33.29 5.01
C ARG A 171 -24.55 -34.63 4.68
N ASP A 172 -23.25 -34.67 4.45
CA ASP A 172 -22.52 -35.90 4.13
C ASP A 172 -22.58 -36.91 5.31
N ARG A 173 -22.50 -36.42 6.54
CA ARG A 173 -22.66 -37.26 7.74
C ARG A 173 -24.07 -37.84 7.85
N GLU A 174 -25.09 -37.03 7.59
CA GLU A 174 -26.50 -37.46 7.63
C GLU A 174 -26.78 -38.50 6.53
N GLN A 175 -26.25 -38.31 5.32
CA GLN A 175 -26.39 -39.27 4.22
C GLN A 175 -25.70 -40.61 4.51
N ARG A 176 -24.53 -40.60 5.15
CA ARG A 176 -23.84 -41.83 5.59
C ARG A 176 -24.60 -42.60 6.65
N GLN A 177 -25.40 -41.93 7.48
CA GLN A 177 -26.22 -42.59 8.52
C GLN A 177 -27.52 -43.17 7.95
N GLN A 178 -28.03 -42.64 6.84
CA GLN A 178 -29.28 -43.08 6.21
C GLN A 178 -29.10 -44.17 5.14
N GLN A 179 -27.88 -44.63 4.86
CA GLN A 179 -27.65 -45.86 4.10
C GLN A 179 -27.48 -47.04 5.06
N PRO A 180 -28.56 -47.74 5.47
CA PRO A 180 -28.42 -49.03 6.10
C PRO A 180 -27.80 -50.00 5.08
N ARG A 181 -26.83 -50.79 5.55
CA ARG A 181 -26.26 -51.91 4.80
C ARG A 181 -27.32 -52.97 4.49
#